data_AF-A0A7S1TC26-F1
#
_entry.id   AF-A0A7S1TC26-F1
#
_cell.length_a   1.000
_cell.length_b   1.000
_cell.length_c   1.000
_cell.angle_alpha   90.00
_cell.angle_beta   90.00
_cell.angle_gamma   90.00
#
_symmetry.space_group_name_H-M   'P 1'
#
loop_
_entity.id
_entity.type
_entity.pdbx_description
1 polymer ?
#
loop_
_entity_poly.entity_id
_entity_poly.type
_entity_poly.pdbx_seq_one_letter_code
_entity_poly.pdbx_strand_id
1 'polypeptide(L)'
;MEDGPSRKGKVICMGGDFFIGQSFKLGQMRNQVVFLIVLILHGMVTGLVTSSEEYIKCMRKNGLSRSVILPGTSQYSTAVQDSWVSNAGWNPVAFFEAETPRGIRKAMHCARQIGVGVCPRSGGHSKMGSSLCNGIVIDLWRMNQYHFIRKGNYVKFGAGIPQGELLYHTVKQGPADRFPPGEFGTLFVQGVSTG
;
A
#
# COMPACT_ATOMS: atom_id res chain seq x y z
N MET A 1 14.33 -19.26 95.49
CA MET A 1 13.73 -19.09 94.16
C MET A 1 14.53 -18.00 93.47
N GLU A 2 15.47 -18.45 92.63
CA GLU A 2 16.30 -17.81 91.57
C GLU A 2 16.79 -16.36 91.82
N ASP A 3 18.07 -15.99 91.97
CA ASP A 3 19.40 -16.49 91.55
C ASP A 3 19.66 -16.59 90.04
N GLY A 4 20.37 -15.59 89.47
CA GLY A 4 20.90 -15.57 88.10
C GLY A 4 21.55 -14.22 87.70
N PRO A 5 22.86 -14.13 87.31
CA PRO A 5 23.66 -12.91 87.46
C PRO A 5 24.05 -12.15 86.18
N SER A 6 24.39 -10.86 86.39
CA SER A 6 25.45 -10.02 85.78
C SER A 6 26.21 -10.51 84.54
N ARG A 7 26.30 -9.65 83.50
CA ARG A 7 27.54 -9.40 82.73
C ARG A 7 27.53 -8.03 82.02
N LYS A 8 28.65 -7.33 82.16
CA LYS A 8 29.05 -6.04 81.55
C LYS A 8 29.33 -6.18 80.04
N GLY A 9 29.18 -5.10 79.25
CA GLY A 9 29.81 -5.04 77.92
C GLY A 9 29.39 -3.92 76.95
N LYS A 10 30.00 -2.74 77.10
CA LYS A 10 30.50 -1.77 76.09
C LYS A 10 30.00 -1.85 74.62
N VAL A 11 29.48 -0.72 74.11
CA VAL A 11 29.40 -0.36 72.66
C VAL A 11 29.66 1.17 72.58
N ILE A 12 30.89 1.65 72.35
CA ILE A 12 31.59 1.99 71.10
C ILE A 12 30.71 2.76 70.08
N CYS A 13 30.92 4.07 70.00
CA CYS A 13 30.44 4.95 68.92
C CYS A 13 31.37 4.87 67.70
N MET A 14 30.82 4.75 66.49
CA MET A 14 31.39 5.30 65.24
C MET A 14 30.25 5.59 64.24
N GLY A 15 30.35 6.73 63.55
CA GLY A 15 29.27 7.36 62.78
C GLY A 15 28.90 6.68 61.44
N GLY A 16 27.81 7.18 60.84
CA GLY A 16 27.37 6.81 59.50
C GLY A 16 26.02 7.45 59.12
N ASP A 17 26.11 8.44 58.23
CA ASP A 17 25.29 8.63 57.03
C ASP A 17 23.80 9.01 57.12
N PHE A 18 23.60 10.33 57.13
CA PHE A 18 22.85 11.12 56.15
C PHE A 18 22.08 10.34 55.04
N PHE A 19 20.75 10.25 55.17
CA PHE A 19 19.85 9.85 54.10
C PHE A 19 19.57 11.03 53.15
N ILE A 20 20.13 11.01 51.94
CA ILE A 20 19.66 11.83 50.81
C ILE A 20 18.90 10.95 49.82
N GLY A 21 17.80 11.50 49.34
CA GLY A 21 16.79 10.89 48.49
C GLY A 21 17.31 10.23 47.21
N GLN A 22 16.52 9.26 46.78
CA GLN A 22 16.56 8.74 45.42
C GLN A 22 16.27 9.88 44.43
N SER A 23 17.32 10.41 43.81
CA SER A 23 17.21 11.23 42.61
C SER A 23 16.73 10.36 41.45
N PHE A 24 15.44 10.44 41.14
CA PHE A 24 14.81 9.82 39.98
C PHE A 24 15.44 10.40 38.70
N LYS A 25 16.27 9.61 38.00
CA LYS A 25 17.04 10.04 36.82
C LYS A 25 16.12 10.29 35.61
N LEU A 26 15.64 11.53 35.45
CA LEU A 26 14.92 12.01 34.25
C LEU A 26 15.66 11.71 32.91
N GLY A 27 17.00 11.63 32.94
CA GLY A 27 17.81 11.36 31.74
C GLY A 27 17.73 9.92 31.20
N GLN A 28 17.38 8.93 32.05
CA GLN A 28 17.37 7.52 31.65
C GLN A 28 16.10 7.16 30.87
N MET A 29 14.97 7.82 31.15
CA MET A 29 13.72 7.64 30.40
C MET A 29 13.80 8.22 28.98
N ARG A 30 14.56 9.31 28.77
CA ARG A 30 14.66 9.95 27.45
C ARG A 30 15.35 9.05 26.42
N ASN A 31 16.39 8.32 26.82
CA ASN A 31 17.09 7.39 25.92
C ASN A 31 16.29 6.14 25.61
N GLN A 32 15.52 5.60 26.56
CA GLN A 32 14.69 4.42 26.30
C GLN A 32 13.53 4.72 25.35
N VAL A 33 12.90 5.89 25.48
CA VAL A 33 11.83 6.32 24.56
C VAL A 33 12.37 6.52 23.14
N VAL A 34 13.54 7.14 22.97
CA VAL A 34 14.17 7.28 21.65
C VAL A 34 14.51 5.92 21.05
N PHE A 35 15.02 4.97 21.84
CA PHE A 35 15.34 3.62 21.37
C PHE A 35 14.09 2.86 20.90
N LEU A 36 12.98 2.96 21.65
CA LEU A 36 11.71 2.35 21.27
C LEU A 36 11.14 2.97 19.99
N ILE A 37 11.21 4.30 19.83
CA ILE A 37 10.78 4.98 18.59
C ILE A 37 11.62 4.50 17.40
N VAL A 38 12.94 4.39 17.55
CA VAL A 38 13.84 3.90 16.49
C VAL A 38 13.53 2.45 16.10
N LEU A 39 13.23 1.57 17.07
CA LEU A 39 12.87 0.17 16.81
C LEU A 39 11.51 0.05 16.09
N ILE A 40 10.51 0.83 16.49
CA ILE A 40 9.19 0.85 15.85
C ILE A 40 9.30 1.37 14.40
N LEU A 41 10.04 2.46 14.19
CA LEU A 41 10.30 3.01 12.86
C LEU A 41 11.05 2.01 11.96
N HIS A 42 12.05 1.30 12.49
CA HIS A 42 12.73 0.24 11.75
C HIS A 42 11.79 -0.91 11.38
N GLY A 43 10.94 -1.37 12.30
CA GLY A 43 9.98 -2.45 12.05
C GLY A 43 8.95 -2.14 10.95
N MET A 44 8.50 -0.89 10.86
CA MET A 44 7.57 -0.46 9.80
C MET A 44 8.23 -0.40 8.43
N VAL A 45 9.47 0.12 8.37
CA VAL A 45 10.23 0.20 7.11
C VAL A 45 10.60 -1.20 6.61
N THR A 46 11.00 -2.12 7.50
CA THR A 46 11.33 -3.50 7.10
C THR A 46 10.11 -4.27 6.61
N GLY A 47 8.92 -4.08 7.21
CA GLY A 47 7.69 -4.76 6.78
C GLY A 47 7.28 -4.43 5.34
N LEU A 48 7.29 -3.14 4.97
CA LEU A 48 6.91 -2.71 3.62
C LEU A 48 7.91 -3.19 2.56
N VAL A 49 9.22 -3.03 2.82
CA VAL A 49 10.28 -3.47 1.92
C VAL A 49 10.23 -4.99 1.68
N THR A 50 9.89 -5.76 2.72
CA THR A 50 9.74 -7.22 2.59
C THR A 50 8.58 -7.59 1.65
N SER A 51 7.45 -6.90 1.75
CA SER A 51 6.27 -7.20 0.92
C SER A 51 6.51 -6.97 -0.58
N SER A 52 7.19 -5.88 -0.97
CA SER A 52 7.51 -5.60 -2.38
C SER A 52 8.49 -6.62 -2.96
N GLU A 53 9.49 -7.04 -2.18
CA GLU A 53 10.48 -8.04 -2.59
C GLU A 53 9.88 -9.44 -2.77
N GLU A 54 9.01 -9.86 -1.84
CA GLU A 54 8.29 -11.13 -1.96
C GLU A 54 7.32 -11.11 -3.15
N TYR A 55 6.64 -9.99 -3.38
CA TYR A 55 5.77 -9.81 -4.55
C TYR A 55 6.55 -9.94 -5.85
N ILE A 56 7.63 -9.17 -6.04
CA ILE A 56 8.41 -9.20 -7.29
C ILE A 56 9.06 -10.56 -7.51
N LYS A 57 9.47 -11.27 -6.45
CA LYS A 57 9.97 -12.65 -6.53
C LYS A 57 8.90 -13.59 -7.09
N CYS A 58 7.66 -13.51 -6.62
CA CYS A 58 6.54 -14.31 -7.16
C CYS A 58 6.23 -13.92 -8.62
N MET A 59 6.22 -12.63 -8.94
CA MET A 59 5.95 -12.13 -10.28
C MET A 59 7.02 -12.56 -11.29
N ARG A 60 8.30 -12.56 -10.88
CA ARG A 60 9.43 -13.06 -11.69
C ARG A 60 9.29 -14.54 -12.02
N LYS A 61 8.94 -15.39 -11.04
CA LYS A 61 8.65 -16.82 -11.27
C LYS A 61 7.52 -17.03 -12.28
N ASN A 62 6.60 -16.08 -12.38
CA ASN A 62 5.45 -16.14 -13.28
C ASN A 62 5.68 -15.48 -14.64
N GLY A 63 6.88 -14.93 -14.90
CA GLY A 63 7.24 -14.25 -16.14
C GLY A 63 6.64 -12.85 -16.30
N LEU A 64 6.29 -12.18 -15.20
CA LEU A 64 5.56 -10.90 -15.20
C LEU A 64 6.36 -9.73 -14.59
N SER A 65 7.64 -9.90 -14.28
CA SER A 65 8.43 -8.89 -13.56
C SER A 65 8.58 -7.56 -14.31
N ARG A 66 8.48 -7.56 -15.64
CA ARG A 66 8.57 -6.34 -16.46
C ARG A 66 7.32 -5.45 -16.38
N SER A 67 6.20 -6.01 -15.92
CA SER A 67 4.93 -5.31 -15.78
C SER A 67 4.68 -4.84 -14.34
N VAL A 68 5.72 -4.82 -13.50
CA VAL A 68 5.62 -4.43 -12.09
C VAL A 68 6.42 -3.17 -11.87
N ILE A 69 5.78 -2.16 -11.28
CA ILE A 69 6.39 -0.90 -10.87
C ILE A 69 6.53 -0.92 -9.36
N LEU A 70 7.75 -0.70 -8.86
CA LEU A 70 8.09 -0.81 -7.45
C LEU A 70 8.38 0.57 -6.81
N PRO A 71 8.14 0.72 -5.49
CA PRO A 71 8.53 1.91 -4.75
C PRO A 71 10.00 2.29 -4.97
N GLY A 72 10.29 3.60 -4.95
CA GLY A 72 11.64 4.14 -5.16
C GLY A 72 12.03 4.35 -6.63
N THR A 73 11.15 4.01 -7.59
CA THR A 73 11.35 4.31 -9.02
C THR A 73 10.62 5.59 -9.43
N SER A 74 11.08 6.26 -10.49
CA SER A 74 10.36 7.42 -11.03
C SER A 74 8.99 7.03 -11.60
N GLN A 75 8.91 5.84 -12.21
CA GLN A 75 7.64 5.28 -12.71
C GLN A 75 6.63 5.11 -11.58
N TYR A 76 7.07 4.74 -10.38
CA TYR A 76 6.19 4.63 -9.22
C TYR A 76 5.62 5.99 -8.80
N SER A 77 6.44 7.03 -8.72
CA SER A 77 5.95 8.38 -8.40
C SER A 77 4.96 8.88 -9.44
N THR A 78 5.22 8.66 -10.73
CA THR A 78 4.29 9.00 -11.81
C THR A 78 2.99 8.21 -11.67
N ALA A 79 3.07 6.89 -11.46
CA ALA A 79 1.89 6.07 -11.27
C ALA A 79 1.04 6.55 -10.09
N VAL A 80 1.63 6.93 -8.95
CA VAL A 80 0.84 7.50 -7.83
C VAL A 80 0.18 8.82 -8.26
N GLN A 81 0.92 9.72 -8.91
CA GLN A 81 0.46 11.05 -9.32
C GLN A 81 -0.63 11.03 -10.41
N ASP A 82 -0.67 9.98 -11.24
CA ASP A 82 -1.71 9.79 -12.27
C ASP A 82 -3.11 9.53 -11.67
N SER A 83 -3.21 9.33 -10.36
CA SER A 83 -4.50 9.21 -9.67
C SER A 83 -4.99 10.58 -9.21
N TRP A 84 -6.28 10.87 -9.42
CA TRP A 84 -6.87 12.18 -9.10
C TRP A 84 -6.69 12.55 -7.62
N VAL A 85 -6.84 11.56 -6.73
CA VAL A 85 -6.53 11.72 -5.32
C VAL A 85 -5.26 10.94 -4.99
N SER A 86 -4.12 11.50 -5.40
CA SER A 86 -2.78 10.94 -5.17
C SER A 86 -2.23 11.25 -3.78
N ASN A 87 -2.71 12.31 -3.11
CA ASN A 87 -2.23 12.74 -1.79
C ASN A 87 -3.01 12.15 -0.60
N ALA A 88 -3.80 11.08 -0.80
CA ALA A 88 -4.60 10.45 0.26
C ALA A 88 -3.80 9.58 1.24
N GLY A 89 -2.46 9.65 1.23
CA GLY A 89 -1.60 8.86 2.12
C GLY A 89 -1.49 7.38 1.76
N TRP A 90 -1.89 7.00 0.54
CA TRP A 90 -1.73 5.63 0.04
C TRP A 90 -0.28 5.34 -0.30
N ASN A 91 0.19 4.16 0.12
CA ASN A 91 1.52 3.64 -0.17
C ASN A 91 1.41 2.24 -0.80
N PRO A 92 1.10 2.14 -2.10
CA PRO A 92 1.08 0.86 -2.80
C PRO A 92 2.37 0.06 -2.63
N VAL A 93 2.23 -1.23 -2.36
CA VAL A 93 3.35 -2.18 -2.32
C VAL A 93 3.98 -2.32 -3.71
N ALA A 94 3.14 -2.30 -4.75
CA ALA A 94 3.55 -2.23 -6.15
C ALA A 94 2.34 -1.85 -7.02
N PHE A 95 2.62 -1.41 -8.25
CA PHE A 95 1.65 -1.41 -9.34
C PHE A 95 1.94 -2.59 -10.26
N PHE A 96 0.89 -3.24 -10.75
CA PHE A 96 0.97 -4.22 -11.82
C PHE A 96 0.21 -3.71 -13.05
N GLU A 97 0.94 -3.45 -14.13
CA GLU A 97 0.39 -3.05 -15.42
C GLU A 97 -0.18 -4.28 -16.14
N ALA A 98 -1.48 -4.50 -15.99
CA ALA A 98 -2.16 -5.65 -16.53
C ALA A 98 -2.37 -5.51 -18.04
N GLU A 99 -1.99 -6.55 -18.79
CA GLU A 99 -2.25 -6.66 -20.23
C GLU A 99 -3.25 -7.77 -20.57
N THR A 100 -3.36 -8.78 -19.68
CA THR A 100 -4.20 -9.96 -19.92
C THR A 100 -4.92 -10.43 -18.66
N PRO A 101 -6.10 -11.07 -18.78
CA PRO A 101 -6.77 -11.70 -17.64
C PRO A 101 -5.92 -12.78 -16.96
N ARG A 102 -5.06 -13.48 -17.72
CA ARG A 102 -4.13 -14.46 -17.15
C ARG A 102 -3.06 -13.78 -16.28
N GLY A 103 -2.57 -12.62 -16.70
CA GLY A 103 -1.65 -11.79 -15.91
C GLY A 103 -2.28 -11.36 -14.59
N ILE A 104 -3.51 -10.84 -14.62
CA ILE A 104 -4.27 -10.44 -13.42
C ILE A 104 -4.39 -11.61 -12.43
N ARG A 105 -4.80 -12.80 -12.91
CA ARG A 105 -4.92 -13.98 -12.04
C ARG A 105 -3.62 -14.34 -11.33
N LYS A 106 -2.48 -14.27 -12.04
CA LYS A 106 -1.15 -14.51 -11.47
C LYS A 106 -0.76 -13.43 -10.45
N ALA A 107 -1.01 -12.15 -10.76
CA ALA A 107 -0.77 -11.04 -9.85
C ALA A 107 -1.59 -11.17 -8.56
N MET A 108 -2.88 -11.48 -8.67
CA MET A 108 -3.75 -11.74 -7.52
C MET A 108 -3.29 -12.94 -6.70
N HIS A 109 -2.80 -14.00 -7.35
CA HIS A 109 -2.22 -15.14 -6.64
C HIS A 109 -0.99 -14.73 -5.83
N CYS A 110 -0.06 -13.97 -6.42
CA CYS A 110 1.12 -13.46 -5.71
C CYS A 110 0.75 -12.53 -4.56
N ALA A 111 -0.22 -11.63 -4.74
CA ALA A 111 -0.70 -10.73 -3.68
C ALA A 111 -1.29 -11.52 -2.49
N ARG A 112 -2.07 -12.56 -2.77
CA ARG A 112 -2.63 -13.46 -1.75
C ARG A 112 -1.54 -14.23 -1.00
N GLN A 113 -0.48 -14.67 -1.69
CA GLN A 113 0.62 -15.41 -1.05
C GLN A 113 1.35 -14.58 0.02
N ILE A 114 1.43 -13.27 -0.16
CA ILE A 114 2.10 -12.36 0.77
C ILE A 114 1.11 -11.61 1.70
N GLY A 115 -0.19 -11.96 1.64
CA GLY A 115 -1.21 -11.42 2.54
C GLY A 115 -1.56 -9.94 2.32
N VAL A 116 -1.33 -9.38 1.13
CA VAL A 116 -1.66 -7.96 0.86
C VAL A 116 -2.97 -7.81 0.10
N GLY A 117 -3.67 -6.70 0.36
CA GLY A 117 -4.87 -6.33 -0.38
C GLY A 117 -4.60 -5.95 -1.83
N VAL A 118 -5.66 -5.84 -2.62
CA VAL A 118 -5.59 -5.47 -4.03
C VAL A 118 -6.66 -4.44 -4.35
N CYS A 119 -6.32 -3.41 -5.12
CA CYS A 119 -7.28 -2.43 -5.63
C CYS A 119 -7.17 -2.32 -7.16
N PRO A 120 -8.29 -2.35 -7.89
CA PRO A 120 -8.27 -2.10 -9.33
C PRO A 120 -8.13 -0.61 -9.62
N ARG A 121 -7.39 -0.30 -10.68
CA ARG A 121 -7.28 1.05 -11.23
C ARG A 121 -7.40 0.98 -12.74
N SER A 122 -8.34 1.76 -13.31
CA SER A 122 -8.29 2.10 -14.73
C SER A 122 -7.68 3.49 -14.90
N GLY A 123 -8.49 4.56 -14.79
CA GLY A 123 -8.03 5.93 -15.02
C GLY A 123 -7.67 6.74 -13.79
N GLY A 124 -7.69 6.15 -12.59
CA GLY A 124 -7.34 6.88 -11.36
C GLY A 124 -8.31 8.00 -10.93
N HIS A 125 -9.45 8.16 -11.59
CA HIS A 125 -10.42 9.25 -11.36
C HIS A 125 -11.37 9.07 -10.16
N SER A 126 -11.08 8.17 -9.23
CA SER A 126 -11.88 8.09 -8.00
C SER A 126 -11.71 9.34 -7.14
N LYS A 127 -12.80 10.10 -6.94
CA LYS A 127 -12.84 11.27 -6.03
C LYS A 127 -12.59 10.91 -4.55
N MET A 128 -12.76 9.65 -4.18
CA MET A 128 -12.43 9.14 -2.83
C MET A 128 -11.04 8.50 -2.74
N GLY A 129 -10.27 8.51 -3.83
CA GLY A 129 -8.96 7.84 -3.88
C GLY A 129 -8.98 6.31 -3.83
N SER A 130 -10.12 5.64 -4.02
CA SER A 130 -10.23 4.16 -4.00
C SER A 130 -9.54 3.46 -5.17
N SER A 131 -8.99 4.21 -6.12
CA SER A 131 -8.12 3.70 -7.19
C SER A 131 -6.68 3.43 -6.72
N LEU A 132 -6.37 3.75 -5.47
CA LEU A 132 -5.11 3.43 -4.80
C LEU A 132 -5.39 2.71 -3.48
N CYS A 133 -4.40 1.96 -2.99
CA CYS A 133 -4.46 1.22 -1.73
C CYS A 133 -3.04 0.94 -1.20
N ASN A 134 -2.92 0.56 0.07
CA ASN A 134 -1.65 0.12 0.68
C ASN A 134 -1.25 -1.33 0.29
N GLY A 135 -1.74 -1.82 -0.84
CA GLY A 135 -1.54 -3.17 -1.34
C GLY A 135 -1.04 -3.17 -2.78
N ILE A 136 -1.48 -4.11 -3.59
CA ILE A 136 -1.18 -4.14 -5.02
C ILE A 136 -2.23 -3.36 -5.79
N VAL A 137 -1.80 -2.35 -6.55
CA VAL A 137 -2.66 -1.69 -7.53
C VAL A 137 -2.62 -2.50 -8.83
N ILE A 138 -3.77 -3.04 -9.24
CA ILE A 138 -3.92 -3.69 -10.56
C ILE A 138 -4.31 -2.60 -11.54
N ASP A 139 -3.36 -2.18 -12.34
CA ASP A 139 -3.54 -1.13 -13.31
C ASP A 139 -3.97 -1.71 -14.66
N LEU A 140 -5.15 -1.32 -15.10
CA LEU A 140 -5.83 -1.86 -16.27
C LEU A 140 -5.56 -1.05 -17.53
N TRP A 141 -4.78 0.04 -17.49
CA TRP A 141 -4.65 0.97 -18.62
C TRP A 141 -4.22 0.31 -19.95
N ARG A 142 -3.43 -0.78 -19.91
CA ARG A 142 -3.03 -1.53 -21.13
C ARG A 142 -4.09 -2.50 -21.64
N MET A 143 -5.15 -2.74 -20.87
CA MET A 143 -6.33 -3.50 -21.29
C MET A 143 -7.37 -2.56 -21.92
N ASN A 144 -6.98 -1.82 -22.96
CA ASN A 144 -7.78 -0.77 -23.62
C ASN A 144 -8.32 -1.16 -25.01
N GLN A 145 -8.28 -2.45 -25.36
CA GLN A 145 -8.68 -2.96 -26.67
C GLN A 145 -10.14 -2.61 -27.01
N TYR A 146 -10.44 -2.34 -28.29
CA TYR A 146 -11.78 -2.07 -28.81
C TYR A 146 -12.13 -3.03 -29.96
N HIS A 147 -13.32 -3.63 -29.93
CA HIS A 147 -13.81 -4.54 -30.97
C HIS A 147 -15.30 -4.30 -31.24
N PHE A 148 -15.63 -3.79 -32.42
CA PHE A 148 -17.01 -3.68 -32.88
C PHE A 148 -17.49 -5.00 -33.50
N ILE A 149 -18.57 -5.56 -32.97
CA ILE A 149 -19.16 -6.80 -33.46
C ILE A 149 -20.41 -6.45 -34.26
N ARG A 150 -20.23 -6.44 -35.59
CA ARG A 150 -21.30 -6.11 -36.56
C ARG A 150 -22.54 -6.98 -36.38
N LYS A 151 -22.34 -8.29 -36.21
CA LYS A 151 -23.42 -9.26 -35.99
C LYS A 151 -23.95 -9.11 -34.56
N GLY A 152 -25.05 -8.37 -34.41
CA GLY A 152 -25.68 -8.08 -33.11
C GLY A 152 -25.45 -6.65 -32.62
N ASN A 153 -24.66 -5.85 -33.34
CA ASN A 153 -24.46 -4.42 -33.08
C ASN A 153 -24.08 -4.11 -31.62
N TYR A 154 -22.98 -4.71 -31.14
CA TYR A 154 -22.43 -4.42 -29.82
C TYR A 154 -20.92 -4.27 -29.88
N VAL A 155 -20.36 -3.59 -28.89
CA VAL A 155 -18.92 -3.37 -28.75
C VAL A 155 -18.41 -4.22 -27.59
N LYS A 156 -17.26 -4.88 -27.80
CA LYS A 156 -16.44 -5.40 -26.71
C LYS A 156 -15.25 -4.48 -26.54
N PHE A 157 -15.03 -4.02 -25.32
CA PHE A 157 -13.88 -3.18 -25.01
C PHE A 157 -13.26 -3.62 -23.68
N GLY A 158 -11.98 -3.31 -23.51
CA GLY A 158 -11.26 -3.61 -22.28
C GLY A 158 -11.54 -2.59 -21.17
N ALA A 159 -11.40 -3.01 -19.91
CA ALA A 159 -11.67 -2.18 -18.73
C ALA A 159 -10.74 -0.95 -18.61
N GLY A 160 -9.62 -0.97 -19.34
CA GLY A 160 -8.65 0.09 -19.47
C GLY A 160 -8.93 1.08 -20.61
N ILE A 161 -10.05 1.01 -21.32
CA ILE A 161 -10.28 1.97 -22.41
C ILE A 161 -10.70 3.34 -21.82
N PRO A 162 -10.06 4.45 -22.22
CA PRO A 162 -10.56 5.79 -21.98
C PRO A 162 -11.89 6.00 -22.71
N GLN A 163 -12.80 6.77 -22.11
CA GLN A 163 -14.13 7.02 -22.64
C GLN A 163 -14.08 7.77 -23.97
N GLY A 164 -13.14 8.70 -24.13
CA GLY A 164 -12.92 9.42 -25.39
C GLY A 164 -12.45 8.50 -26.51
N GLU A 165 -11.59 7.52 -26.20
CA GLU A 165 -11.16 6.51 -27.17
C GLU A 165 -12.31 5.57 -27.54
N LEU A 166 -13.09 5.12 -26.56
CA LEU A 166 -14.31 4.33 -26.80
C LEU A 166 -15.30 5.08 -27.71
N LEU A 167 -15.55 6.37 -27.42
CA LEU A 167 -16.44 7.21 -28.21
C LEU A 167 -15.91 7.39 -29.63
N TYR A 168 -14.61 7.72 -29.78
CA TYR A 168 -13.97 7.88 -31.08
C TYR A 168 -14.13 6.63 -31.96
N HIS A 169 -13.85 5.45 -31.41
CA HIS A 169 -14.00 4.20 -32.13
C HIS A 169 -15.47 3.86 -32.45
N THR A 170 -16.39 4.16 -31.53
CA THR A 170 -17.81 3.91 -31.73
C THR A 170 -18.39 4.80 -32.83
N VAL A 171 -18.05 6.10 -32.85
CA VAL A 171 -18.47 7.03 -33.91
C VAL A 171 -17.89 6.63 -35.27
N LYS A 172 -16.65 6.13 -35.30
CA LYS A 172 -15.96 5.74 -36.54
C LYS A 172 -16.44 4.42 -37.13
N GLN A 173 -16.76 3.43 -36.30
CA GLN A 173 -16.98 2.04 -36.74
C GLN A 173 -18.41 1.53 -36.52
N GLY A 174 -19.14 2.14 -35.59
CA GLY A 174 -20.52 1.83 -35.26
C GLY A 174 -21.46 2.99 -35.59
N PRO A 175 -22.75 2.83 -35.30
CA PRO A 175 -23.72 3.92 -35.43
C PRO A 175 -23.52 4.89 -34.24
N ALA A 176 -23.17 6.14 -34.55
CA ALA A 176 -22.72 7.18 -33.61
C ALA A 176 -23.79 7.63 -32.58
N ASP A 177 -25.04 7.21 -32.75
CA ASP A 177 -26.23 7.54 -31.96
C ASP A 177 -26.38 6.70 -30.68
N ARG A 178 -25.54 5.70 -30.44
CA ARG A 178 -25.80 4.66 -29.41
C ARG A 178 -24.90 4.65 -28.18
N PHE A 179 -23.94 5.55 -28.07
CA PHE A 179 -23.13 5.69 -26.85
C PHE A 179 -23.32 7.09 -26.27
N PRO A 180 -24.08 7.26 -25.17
CA PRO A 180 -24.18 8.57 -24.53
C PRO A 180 -22.79 8.95 -24.01
N PRO A 181 -22.17 10.03 -24.52
CA PRO A 181 -20.87 10.45 -24.04
C PRO A 181 -21.02 10.91 -22.58
N GLY A 182 -20.12 10.47 -21.71
CA GLY A 182 -19.84 11.16 -20.46
C GLY A 182 -19.04 12.43 -20.75
N GLU A 183 -19.13 13.41 -19.87
CA GLU A 183 -18.55 14.75 -20.07
C GLU A 183 -17.02 14.76 -20.16
N PHE A 184 -16.33 13.72 -19.66
CA PHE A 184 -14.86 13.69 -19.55
C PHE A 184 -14.25 12.53 -20.35
N GLY A 185 -13.62 12.84 -21.48
CA GLY A 185 -13.00 11.84 -22.37
C GLY A 185 -11.84 11.03 -21.76
N THR A 186 -11.25 11.49 -20.66
CA THR A 186 -10.17 10.76 -19.95
C THR A 186 -10.70 9.80 -18.90
N LEU A 187 -11.99 9.81 -18.57
CA LEU A 187 -12.57 8.83 -17.66
C LEU A 187 -12.46 7.45 -18.29
N PHE A 188 -12.04 6.47 -17.52
CA PHE A 188 -11.99 5.10 -18.02
C PHE A 188 -13.33 4.42 -17.74
N VAL A 189 -13.77 3.62 -18.70
CA VAL A 189 -15.16 3.12 -18.72
C VAL A 189 -15.47 2.25 -17.51
N GLN A 190 -14.51 1.50 -16.96
CA GLN A 190 -14.75 0.70 -15.74
C GLN A 190 -15.17 1.59 -14.57
N GLY A 191 -14.49 2.70 -14.33
CA GLY A 191 -14.76 3.58 -13.20
C GLY A 191 -16.16 4.21 -13.25
N VAL A 192 -16.65 4.50 -14.46
CA VAL A 192 -17.99 5.10 -14.69
C VAL A 192 -19.11 4.05 -14.77
N SER A 193 -18.79 2.82 -15.19
CA SER A 193 -19.79 1.75 -15.33
C SER A 193 -20.01 0.94 -14.05
N THR A 194 -19.07 1.00 -13.10
CA THR A 194 -19.15 0.27 -11.83
C THR A 194 -19.42 1.17 -10.62
N GLY A 195 -19.57 2.48 -10.84
CA GLY A 195 -19.88 3.50 -9.82
C GLY A 195 -20.53 4.74 -10.41
#